data_AF-A0A6J5UA32-F1
#
_entry.id   AF-A0A6J5UA32-F1
#
_cell.length_a   1.000
_cell.length_b   1.000
_cell.length_c   1.000
_cell.angle_alpha   90.00
_cell.angle_beta   90.00
_cell.angle_gamma   90.00
#
_symmetry.space_group_name_H-M   'P 1'
#
loop_
_entity.id
_entity.type
_entity.pdbx_description
1 polymer ?
#
loop_
_entity_poly.entity_id
_entity_poly.type
_entity_poly.pdbx_seq_one_letter_code
_entity_poly.pdbx_strand_id
1 'polypeptide(L)'
;MKELMHLGIGNDNSESVFPNLEILNVNNCGRLKNLTSSIISFRNLTTLHVANCEGLKYLTTYSVAKCLHKLKSLEVENCESMIEIVASNEDEEDSRNYYEIAFSCLQHLKLYYLPSLRGCCSSGNCTVRVPSLNSLIVKECLIELEISPDGSLSQSGSRPERQQIIEEVEEKEEEEDDGNETGGMTQLIAHTN
;
A
#
# COMPACT_ATOMS: atom_id res chain seq x y z
N MET A 1 13.97 -22.45 7.50
CA MET A 1 14.72 -22.61 6.23
C MET A 1 15.40 -21.27 5.92
N LYS A 2 16.73 -21.16 6.04
CA LYS A 2 17.43 -19.86 5.95
C LYS A 2 17.92 -19.46 4.55
N GLU A 3 17.74 -20.32 3.54
CA GLU A 3 18.39 -20.16 2.23
C GLU A 3 17.44 -19.86 1.05
N LEU A 4 16.11 -19.84 1.24
CA LEU A 4 15.19 -19.62 0.12
C LEU A 4 15.13 -18.13 -0.26
N MET A 5 15.82 -17.79 -1.34
CA MET A 5 15.91 -16.43 -1.88
C MET A 5 14.96 -16.17 -3.06
N HIS A 6 14.55 -17.22 -3.77
CA HIS A 6 13.60 -17.18 -4.88
C HIS A 6 12.69 -18.40 -4.83
N LEU A 7 11.39 -18.21 -5.07
CA LEU A 7 10.49 -19.30 -5.43
C LEU A 7 10.54 -19.46 -6.96
N GLY A 8 10.90 -20.63 -7.47
CA GLY A 8 10.68 -21.03 -8.88
C GLY A 8 11.44 -20.24 -9.96
N ILE A 9 12.77 -20.37 -9.97
CA ILE A 9 13.59 -20.06 -11.15
C ILE A 9 13.35 -21.15 -12.20
N GLY A 10 12.41 -20.90 -13.12
CA GLY A 10 12.34 -21.61 -14.39
C GLY A 10 12.99 -20.74 -15.46
N ASN A 11 13.97 -21.28 -16.19
CA ASN A 11 14.56 -20.60 -17.34
C ASN A 11 13.47 -20.20 -18.33
N ASP A 12 13.70 -19.08 -19.03
CA ASP A 12 12.84 -18.60 -20.10
C ASP A 12 12.35 -19.75 -21.01
N ASN A 13 11.02 -19.80 -21.18
CA ASN A 13 10.20 -20.73 -21.97
C ASN A 13 9.66 -22.01 -21.28
N SER A 14 8.41 -21.85 -20.82
CA SER A 14 7.27 -22.77 -20.98
C SER A 14 7.13 -24.05 -20.13
N GLU A 15 7.81 -24.20 -19.00
CA GLU A 15 7.45 -25.28 -18.06
C GLU A 15 7.16 -24.74 -16.66
N SER A 16 5.98 -25.13 -16.14
CA SER A 16 5.63 -24.87 -14.74
C SER A 16 6.52 -25.72 -13.85
N VAL A 17 7.23 -25.10 -12.91
CA VAL A 17 8.00 -25.85 -11.90
C VAL A 17 7.05 -26.59 -10.95
N PHE A 18 5.79 -26.12 -10.84
CA PHE A 18 4.74 -26.73 -10.01
C PHE A 18 3.36 -26.66 -10.69
N PRO A 19 3.05 -27.55 -11.65
CA PRO A 19 1.84 -27.44 -12.47
C PRO A 19 0.53 -27.56 -11.67
N ASN A 20 0.55 -28.22 -10.51
CA ASN A 20 -0.62 -28.48 -9.67
C ASN A 20 -0.53 -27.83 -8.29
N LEU A 21 0.29 -26.78 -8.13
CA LEU A 21 0.39 -26.10 -6.84
C LEU A 21 -0.89 -25.33 -6.54
N GLU A 22 -1.67 -25.84 -5.59
CA GLU A 22 -2.90 -25.21 -5.11
C GLU A 22 -2.69 -24.46 -3.79
N ILE A 23 -1.80 -24.95 -2.93
CA ILE A 23 -1.53 -24.38 -1.62
C ILE A 23 -0.03 -24.10 -1.50
N LEU A 24 0.31 -22.87 -1.15
CA LEU A 24 1.68 -22.45 -0.90
C LEU A 24 1.80 -21.81 0.49
N ASN A 25 2.68 -22.38 1.31
CA ASN A 25 3.02 -21.86 2.62
C ASN A 25 4.49 -21.41 2.64
N VAL A 26 4.74 -20.13 2.87
CA VAL A 26 6.07 -19.53 2.92
C VAL A 26 6.32 -19.04 4.35
N ASN A 27 7.15 -19.75 5.09
CA ASN A 27 7.35 -19.50 6.51
C ASN A 27 8.84 -19.34 6.86
N ASN A 28 9.16 -18.29 7.62
CA ASN A 28 10.51 -18.05 8.13
C ASN A 28 11.56 -17.89 7.01
N CYS A 29 11.18 -17.25 5.90
CA CYS A 29 12.05 -17.02 4.74
C CYS A 29 12.63 -15.59 4.77
N GLY A 30 13.49 -15.30 5.75
CA GLY A 30 14.03 -13.95 5.99
C GLY A 30 14.91 -13.36 4.86
N ARG A 31 15.29 -14.14 3.84
CA ARG A 31 16.04 -13.66 2.67
C ARG A 31 15.18 -13.49 1.41
N LEU A 32 13.93 -13.95 1.43
CA LEU A 32 13.02 -13.88 0.28
C LEU A 32 12.57 -12.44 0.10
N LYS A 33 12.84 -11.86 -1.07
CA LYS A 33 12.51 -10.44 -1.34
C LYS A 33 11.11 -10.24 -1.91
N ASN A 34 10.62 -11.19 -2.69
CA ASN A 34 9.30 -11.24 -3.33
C ASN A 34 9.01 -12.66 -3.85
N LEU A 35 7.75 -12.95 -4.19
CA LEU A 35 7.37 -14.16 -4.93
C LEU A 35 7.53 -13.93 -6.44
N THR A 36 8.75 -14.04 -6.97
CA THR A 36 9.08 -13.84 -8.40
C THR A 36 9.23 -15.15 -9.19
N SER A 37 8.40 -16.15 -8.87
CA SER A 37 8.40 -17.41 -9.62
C SER A 37 7.94 -17.21 -11.06
N SER A 38 8.35 -18.14 -11.94
CA SER A 38 7.72 -18.30 -13.26
C SER A 38 6.21 -18.25 -13.10
N ILE A 39 5.60 -17.28 -13.79
CA ILE A 39 4.17 -16.92 -13.84
C ILE A 39 3.25 -18.15 -13.93
N ILE A 40 3.73 -19.21 -14.59
CA ILE A 40 3.00 -20.47 -14.81
C ILE A 40 2.82 -21.28 -13.51
N SER A 41 3.71 -21.11 -12.53
CA SER A 41 3.76 -21.93 -11.31
C SER A 41 2.64 -21.63 -10.32
N PHE A 42 1.96 -20.48 -10.45
CA PHE A 42 0.88 -20.09 -9.54
C PHE A 42 -0.50 -20.07 -10.20
N ARG A 43 -0.63 -20.56 -11.43
CA ARG A 43 -1.90 -20.54 -12.18
C ARG A 43 -3.03 -21.33 -11.52
N ASN A 44 -2.68 -22.34 -10.73
CA ASN A 44 -3.63 -23.18 -10.00
C ASN A 44 -3.70 -22.85 -8.50
N LEU A 45 -2.98 -21.83 -8.04
CA LEU A 45 -2.90 -21.50 -6.63
C LEU A 45 -4.26 -21.00 -6.11
N THR A 46 -4.78 -21.66 -5.09
CA THR A 46 -6.03 -21.31 -4.39
C THR A 46 -5.77 -20.75 -3.00
N THR A 47 -4.65 -21.09 -2.38
CA THR A 47 -4.31 -20.65 -1.01
C THR A 47 -2.86 -20.24 -0.92
N LEU A 48 -2.62 -19.04 -0.39
CA LEU A 48 -1.28 -18.51 -0.13
C LEU A 48 -1.20 -18.04 1.33
N HIS A 49 -0.32 -18.68 2.09
CA HIS A 49 0.04 -18.26 3.45
C HIS A 49 1.51 -17.83 3.49
N VAL A 50 1.77 -16.64 4.02
CA VAL A 50 3.12 -16.11 4.18
C VAL A 50 3.29 -15.60 5.60
N ALA A 51 4.28 -16.13 6.33
CA ALA A 51 4.55 -15.65 7.68
C ALA A 51 6.04 -15.54 8.04
N ASN A 52 6.38 -14.56 8.88
CA ASN A 52 7.73 -14.38 9.44
C ASN A 52 8.82 -14.22 8.37
N CYS A 53 8.54 -13.42 7.33
CA CYS A 53 9.43 -13.23 6.18
C CYS A 53 10.00 -11.81 6.14
N GLU A 54 10.97 -11.52 7.01
CA GLU A 54 11.52 -10.17 7.20
C GLU A 54 12.24 -9.56 5.99
N GLY A 55 12.63 -10.36 5.00
CA GLY A 55 13.21 -9.87 3.75
C GLY A 55 12.17 -9.41 2.73
N LEU A 56 10.90 -9.76 2.94
CA LEU A 56 9.84 -9.67 1.95
C LEU A 56 9.27 -8.24 1.93
N LYS A 57 9.68 -7.44 0.95
CA LYS A 57 9.19 -6.07 0.77
C LYS A 57 7.87 -6.01 0.04
N TYR A 58 7.64 -6.96 -0.85
CA TYR A 58 6.45 -7.07 -1.68
C TYR A 58 6.00 -8.53 -1.69
N LEU A 59 4.70 -8.80 -1.56
CA LEU A 59 4.22 -10.19 -1.68
C LEU A 59 4.52 -10.70 -3.10
N THR A 60 4.15 -9.94 -4.13
CA THR A 60 4.30 -10.34 -5.53
C THR A 60 4.56 -9.14 -6.44
N THR A 61 4.96 -9.40 -7.69
CA THR A 61 4.99 -8.41 -8.77
C THR A 61 3.65 -8.39 -9.53
N TYR A 62 3.41 -7.32 -10.29
CA TYR A 62 2.23 -7.20 -11.18
C TYR A 62 2.10 -8.39 -12.16
N SER A 63 3.21 -8.75 -12.82
CA SER A 63 3.26 -9.85 -13.78
C SER A 63 2.80 -11.19 -13.20
N VAL A 64 3.17 -11.48 -11.96
CA VAL A 64 2.79 -12.71 -11.24
C VAL A 64 1.37 -12.60 -10.68
N ALA A 65 0.97 -11.42 -10.19
CA ALA A 65 -0.37 -11.18 -9.64
C ALA A 65 -1.48 -11.52 -10.65
N LYS A 66 -1.26 -11.21 -11.94
CA LYS A 66 -2.18 -11.55 -13.04
C LYS A 66 -2.48 -13.04 -13.16
N CYS A 67 -1.62 -13.92 -12.64
CA CYS A 67 -1.83 -15.37 -12.69
C CYS A 67 -2.52 -15.95 -11.46
N LEU A 68 -2.72 -15.16 -10.41
CA LEU A 68 -3.39 -15.55 -9.17
C LEU A 68 -4.93 -15.48 -9.26
N HIS A 69 -5.50 -15.55 -10.46
CA HIS A 69 -6.94 -15.48 -10.72
C HIS A 69 -7.79 -16.53 -9.97
N LYS A 70 -7.21 -17.68 -9.59
CA LYS A 70 -7.88 -18.75 -8.81
C LYS A 70 -7.69 -18.63 -7.30
N LEU A 71 -6.90 -17.66 -6.83
CA LEU A 71 -6.60 -17.50 -5.41
C LEU A 71 -7.89 -17.21 -4.64
N LYS A 72 -8.18 -18.02 -3.62
CA LYS A 72 -9.37 -17.92 -2.76
C LYS A 72 -9.04 -17.40 -1.37
N SER A 73 -7.86 -17.75 -0.84
CA SER A 73 -7.41 -17.27 0.46
C SER A 73 -5.98 -16.73 0.38
N LEU A 74 -5.78 -15.53 0.90
CA LEU A 74 -4.49 -14.89 1.08
C LEU A 74 -4.32 -14.47 2.54
N GLU A 75 -3.30 -15.01 3.20
CA GLU A 75 -2.97 -14.68 4.58
C GLU A 75 -1.49 -14.28 4.67
N VAL A 76 -1.22 -13.08 5.19
CA VAL A 76 0.13 -12.56 5.40
C VAL A 76 0.28 -12.09 6.84
N GLU A 77 1.27 -12.63 7.55
CA GLU A 77 1.43 -12.43 8.99
C GLU A 77 2.89 -12.16 9.37
N ASN A 78 3.14 -11.19 10.26
CA ASN A 78 4.47 -10.95 10.82
C ASN A 78 5.56 -10.81 9.74
N CYS A 79 5.34 -9.98 8.72
CA CYS A 79 6.35 -9.68 7.70
C CYS A 79 6.67 -8.18 7.79
N GLU A 80 7.56 -7.80 8.71
CA GLU A 80 7.66 -6.42 9.16
C GLU A 80 8.19 -5.46 8.10
N SER A 81 8.97 -5.97 7.14
CA SER A 81 9.50 -5.19 6.02
C SER A 81 8.54 -5.05 4.83
N MET A 82 7.35 -5.66 4.86
CA MET A 82 6.43 -5.61 3.73
C MET A 82 5.84 -4.21 3.57
N ILE A 83 6.05 -3.60 2.40
CA ILE A 83 5.61 -2.25 2.06
C ILE A 83 4.29 -2.30 1.30
N GLU A 84 4.17 -3.23 0.34
CA GLU A 84 2.98 -3.38 -0.51
C GLU A 84 2.66 -4.83 -0.81
N ILE A 85 1.40 -5.12 -1.15
CA ILE A 85 0.99 -6.45 -1.62
C ILE A 85 1.52 -6.69 -3.04
N VAL A 86 1.34 -5.72 -3.94
CA VAL A 86 1.80 -5.85 -5.33
C VAL A 86 2.76 -4.73 -5.68
N ALA A 87 3.98 -5.10 -6.08
CA ALA A 87 4.98 -4.15 -6.53
C ALA A 87 4.61 -3.56 -7.90
N SER A 88 4.81 -2.24 -8.06
CA SER A 88 4.89 -1.61 -9.39
C SER A 88 6.19 -2.03 -10.07
N ASN A 89 6.11 -2.78 -11.16
CA ASN A 89 7.30 -3.13 -11.93
C ASN A 89 7.77 -1.88 -12.71
N GLU A 90 8.90 -1.29 -12.33
CA GLU A 90 9.51 -0.17 -13.06
C GLU A 90 10.11 -0.60 -14.42
N ASP A 91 10.41 -1.91 -14.56
CA ASP A 91 11.10 -2.49 -15.72
C ASP A 91 10.17 -2.81 -16.92
N GLU A 92 8.86 -2.63 -16.78
CA GLU A 92 7.94 -2.73 -17.91
C GLU A 92 7.88 -1.35 -18.60
N GLU A 93 8.15 -1.28 -19.92
CA GLU A 93 8.00 -0.08 -20.78
C GLU A 93 6.63 0.62 -20.62
N ASP A 94 5.73 -0.12 -20.02
CA ASP A 94 4.34 0.14 -19.79
C ASP A 94 4.11 0.89 -18.44
N SER A 95 5.12 1.16 -17.61
CA SER A 95 5.00 1.87 -16.30
C SER A 95 4.26 3.23 -16.30
N ARG A 96 3.90 3.78 -17.47
CA ARG A 96 3.07 4.97 -17.66
C ARG A 96 1.56 4.71 -17.82
N ASN A 97 1.12 3.48 -18.07
CA ASN A 97 -0.30 3.17 -18.21
C ASN A 97 -0.92 2.73 -16.88
N TYR A 98 -2.24 2.89 -16.78
CA TYR A 98 -3.01 2.45 -15.63
C TYR A 98 -3.19 0.93 -15.67
N TYR A 99 -2.91 0.24 -14.56
CA TYR A 99 -3.02 -1.21 -14.44
C TYR A 99 -4.04 -1.64 -13.40
N GLU A 100 -4.91 -2.55 -13.82
CA GLU A 100 -5.87 -3.21 -12.95
C GLU A 100 -5.40 -4.64 -12.66
N ILE A 101 -5.38 -5.02 -11.38
CA ILE A 101 -5.20 -6.40 -10.93
C ILE A 101 -6.52 -6.86 -10.35
N ALA A 102 -7.07 -7.96 -10.88
CA ALA A 102 -8.29 -8.56 -10.34
C ALA A 102 -7.99 -9.91 -9.68
N PHE A 103 -8.15 -9.98 -8.35
CA PHE A 103 -8.18 -11.24 -7.62
C PHE A 103 -9.62 -11.78 -7.62
N SER A 104 -10.08 -12.25 -8.78
CA SER A 104 -11.49 -12.54 -9.04
C SER A 104 -12.11 -13.62 -8.16
N CYS A 105 -11.31 -14.55 -7.64
CA CYS A 105 -11.78 -15.63 -6.76
C CYS A 105 -11.45 -15.42 -5.28
N LEU A 106 -10.81 -14.31 -4.91
CA LEU A 106 -10.34 -14.11 -3.54
C LEU A 106 -11.52 -13.85 -2.61
N GLN A 107 -11.71 -14.75 -1.65
CA GLN A 107 -12.82 -14.75 -0.69
C GLN A 107 -12.37 -14.32 0.71
N HIS A 108 -11.10 -14.58 1.03
CA HIS A 108 -10.51 -14.31 2.33
C HIS A 108 -9.17 -13.59 2.18
N LEU A 109 -9.04 -12.41 2.79
CA LEU A 109 -7.81 -11.64 2.88
C LEU A 109 -7.53 -11.33 4.34
N LYS A 110 -6.40 -11.82 4.86
CA LYS A 110 -5.93 -11.54 6.21
C LYS A 110 -4.53 -10.94 6.17
N LEU A 111 -4.40 -9.78 6.82
CA LEU A 111 -3.16 -9.05 7.01
C LEU A 111 -2.98 -8.84 8.51
N TYR A 112 -1.93 -9.41 9.08
CA TYR A 112 -1.67 -9.36 10.52
C TYR A 112 -0.24 -8.94 10.82
N TYR A 113 -0.07 -7.93 11.68
CA TYR A 113 1.25 -7.46 12.13
C TYR A 113 2.18 -7.12 10.96
N LEU A 114 1.79 -6.12 10.15
CA LEU A 114 2.55 -5.62 9.00
C LEU A 114 2.84 -4.12 9.19
N PRO A 115 3.78 -3.76 10.09
CA PRO A 115 4.03 -2.37 10.48
C PRO A 115 4.51 -1.47 9.34
N SER A 116 5.20 -2.01 8.33
CA SER A 116 5.67 -1.21 7.17
C SER A 116 4.68 -1.14 6.02
N LEU A 117 3.54 -1.83 6.10
CA LEU A 117 2.60 -1.92 4.99
C LEU A 117 1.96 -0.55 4.75
N ARG A 118 2.05 -0.04 3.52
CA ARG A 118 1.56 1.29 3.12
C ARG A 118 0.37 1.23 2.18
N GLY A 119 0.04 0.06 1.64
CA GLY A 119 -1.10 -0.12 0.75
C GLY A 119 -1.01 -1.41 -0.06
N CYS A 120 -1.97 -1.62 -0.95
CA CYS A 120 -1.95 -2.76 -1.86
C CYS A 120 -1.05 -2.52 -3.07
N CYS A 121 -0.95 -1.26 -3.52
CA CYS A 121 -0.15 -0.81 -4.64
C CYS A 121 0.04 0.71 -4.49
N SER A 122 1.27 1.23 -4.42
CA SER A 122 1.49 2.67 -4.15
C SER A 122 1.69 3.52 -5.40
N SER A 123 1.90 2.93 -6.58
CA SER A 123 1.86 3.71 -7.82
C SER A 123 0.41 4.16 -8.04
N GLY A 124 0.15 5.47 -8.12
CA GLY A 124 -1.19 6.03 -8.38
C GLY A 124 -1.87 5.56 -9.68
N ASN A 125 -1.20 4.73 -10.45
CA ASN A 125 -1.65 4.10 -11.69
C ASN A 125 -2.03 2.63 -11.50
N CYS A 126 -2.34 2.17 -10.28
CA CYS A 126 -2.59 0.76 -9.99
C CYS A 126 -3.85 0.59 -9.13
N THR A 127 -4.73 -0.34 -9.50
CA THR A 127 -5.93 -0.66 -8.73
C THR A 127 -6.07 -2.17 -8.54
N VAL A 128 -6.31 -2.57 -7.30
CA VAL A 128 -6.49 -3.97 -6.91
C VAL A 128 -7.97 -4.22 -6.67
N ARG A 129 -8.59 -5.04 -7.51
CA ARG A 129 -9.99 -5.44 -7.42
C ARG A 129 -10.14 -6.81 -6.79
N VAL A 130 -11.14 -6.93 -5.94
CA VAL A 130 -11.43 -8.11 -5.12
C VAL A 130 -12.95 -8.41 -5.14
N PRO A 131 -13.54 -8.64 -6.33
CA PRO A 131 -15.00 -8.69 -6.50
C PRO A 131 -15.71 -9.82 -5.74
N SER A 132 -14.98 -10.84 -5.27
CA SER A 132 -15.52 -11.98 -4.52
C SER A 132 -15.16 -11.98 -3.03
N LEU A 133 -14.61 -10.87 -2.51
CA LEU A 133 -14.07 -10.82 -1.16
C LEU A 133 -15.19 -10.72 -0.12
N ASN A 134 -15.25 -11.74 0.73
CA ASN A 134 -16.28 -11.86 1.77
C ASN A 134 -15.72 -11.59 3.17
N SER A 135 -14.40 -11.69 3.34
CA SER A 135 -13.73 -11.49 4.62
C SER A 135 -12.42 -10.73 4.40
N LEU A 136 -12.37 -9.52 4.96
CA LEU A 136 -11.18 -8.70 5.07
C LEU A 136 -10.83 -8.55 6.56
N ILE A 137 -9.64 -9.01 6.94
CA ILE A 137 -9.12 -8.88 8.30
C ILE A 137 -7.79 -8.14 8.22
N VAL A 138 -7.75 -6.91 8.71
CA VAL A 138 -6.53 -6.13 8.86
C VAL A 138 -6.37 -5.81 10.34
N LYS A 139 -5.28 -6.31 10.94
CA LYS A 139 -5.03 -6.20 12.39
C LYS A 139 -3.56 -5.92 12.63
N GLU A 140 -3.27 -5.00 13.54
CA GLU A 140 -1.90 -4.63 13.89
C GLU A 140 -1.06 -4.16 12.68
N CYS A 141 -1.73 -3.53 11.71
CA CYS A 141 -1.11 -2.83 10.58
C CYS A 141 -1.30 -1.32 10.77
N LEU A 142 -0.45 -0.50 10.14
CA LEU A 142 -0.58 0.96 10.19
C LEU A 142 -1.55 1.54 9.15
N ILE A 143 -2.11 0.69 8.28
CA ILE A 143 -3.06 1.10 7.24
C ILE A 143 -4.48 0.65 7.60
N GLU A 144 -5.43 1.44 7.15
CA GLU A 144 -6.84 1.08 7.13
C GLU A 144 -7.24 0.77 5.68
N LEU A 145 -7.66 -0.47 5.42
CA LEU A 145 -8.13 -0.88 4.10
C LEU A 145 -9.62 -1.14 4.14
N GLU A 146 -10.31 -0.69 3.11
CA GLU A 146 -11.72 -0.93 2.88
C GLU A 146 -11.98 -1.43 1.45
N ILE A 147 -13.13 -2.08 1.29
CA ILE A 147 -13.62 -2.48 -0.03
C ILE A 147 -14.53 -1.35 -0.53
N SER A 148 -14.11 -0.68 -1.59
CA SER A 148 -14.89 0.36 -2.25
C SER A 148 -16.11 -0.24 -2.98
N PRO A 149 -17.16 0.55 -3.27
CA PRO A 149 -18.39 0.05 -3.92
C PRO A 149 -18.17 -0.59 -5.30
N ASP A 150 -17.09 -0.23 -5.98
CA ASP A 150 -16.66 -0.80 -7.25
C ASP A 150 -15.89 -2.13 -7.09
N GLY A 151 -15.74 -2.63 -5.87
CA GLY A 151 -15.00 -3.86 -5.55
C GLY A 151 -13.48 -3.68 -5.51
N SER A 152 -12.99 -2.45 -5.40
CA SER A 152 -11.56 -2.13 -5.25
C SER A 152 -11.13 -2.15 -3.79
N LEU A 153 -9.87 -2.51 -3.52
CA LEU A 153 -9.24 -2.27 -2.22
C LEU A 153 -8.68 -0.84 -2.18
N SER A 154 -9.21 -0.02 -1.29
CA SER A 154 -8.81 1.37 -1.10
C SER A 154 -8.37 1.62 0.33
N GLN A 155 -7.54 2.63 0.55
CA GLN A 155 -7.20 3.08 1.90
C GLN A 155 -8.32 3.99 2.41
N SER A 156 -8.88 3.71 3.58
CA SER A 156 -9.80 4.64 4.22
C SER A 156 -9.01 5.79 4.85
N GLY A 157 -9.30 7.02 4.41
CA GLY A 157 -8.75 8.23 5.01
C GLY A 157 -7.31 8.54 4.62
N SER A 158 -7.14 9.45 3.64
CA SER A 158 -5.95 10.27 3.57
C SER A 158 -5.73 10.93 4.94
N ARG A 159 -4.58 10.67 5.57
CA ARG A 159 -4.09 11.43 6.71
C ARG A 159 -4.26 12.93 6.39
N PRO A 160 -4.96 13.75 7.21
CA PRO A 160 -5.07 15.17 6.91
C PRO A 160 -3.65 15.73 6.79
N GLU A 161 -3.39 16.41 5.68
CA GLU A 161 -2.15 17.16 5.50
C GLU A 161 -1.91 17.97 6.75
N ARG A 162 -0.69 17.91 7.31
CA ARG A 162 -0.27 18.78 8.40
C ARG A 162 -0.54 20.22 7.96
N GLN A 163 -1.60 20.85 8.47
CA GLN A 163 -1.68 22.31 8.45
C GLN A 163 -0.47 22.79 9.24
N GLN A 164 0.48 23.42 8.54
CA GLN A 164 1.57 24.14 9.16
C GLN A 164 0.93 25.26 9.99
N ILE A 165 0.90 25.08 11.31
CA ILE A 165 0.73 26.21 12.22
C ILE A 165 2.07 26.93 12.16
N ILE A 166 2.10 28.04 11.43
CA ILE A 166 3.16 29.03 11.57
C ILE A 166 2.87 29.68 12.92
N GLU A 167 3.67 29.36 13.95
CA GLU A 167 3.80 30.25 15.10
C GLU A 167 4.56 31.49 14.59
N GLU A 168 3.83 32.55 14.27
CA GLU A 168 4.41 33.87 14.12
C GLU A 168 4.94 34.31 15.48
N VAL A 169 6.24 34.12 15.67
CA VAL A 169 7.02 34.87 16.65
C VAL A 169 7.45 36.14 15.94
N GLU A 170 6.77 37.25 16.20
CA GLU A 170 7.31 38.58 15.91
C GLU A 170 7.43 39.39 17.21
N GLU A 171 8.68 39.35 17.67
CA GLU A 171 9.51 40.36 18.33
C GLU A 171 8.85 41.64 18.88
N LYS A 172 9.18 41.91 20.14
CA LYS A 172 8.92 43.18 20.83
C LYS A 172 9.86 44.25 20.29
N GLU A 173 9.33 45.39 19.89
CA GLU A 173 10.07 46.65 19.88
C GLU A 173 9.51 47.55 20.99
N GLU A 174 10.41 47.91 21.92
CA GLU A 174 10.22 48.95 22.92
C GLU A 174 10.45 50.30 22.24
N GLU A 175 9.47 51.21 22.26
CA GLU A 175 9.72 52.62 21.96
C GLU A 175 9.08 53.46 23.05
N GLU A 176 9.93 54.28 23.69
CA GLU A 176 9.63 55.15 24.81
C GLU A 176 8.76 56.34 24.37
N ASP A 177 7.76 56.65 25.21
CA ASP A 177 6.91 57.83 25.17
C ASP A 177 7.67 59.05 25.70
N ASP A 178 7.84 60.09 24.88
CA ASP A 178 7.70 61.46 25.38
C ASP A 178 7.50 62.49 24.24
N GLY A 179 6.41 63.25 24.32
CA GLY A 179 6.44 64.66 23.91
C GLY A 179 5.61 65.11 22.70
N ASN A 180 4.36 65.49 23.02
CA ASN A 180 3.75 66.79 22.68
C ASN A 180 2.76 66.90 21.50
N GLU A 181 1.72 67.67 21.83
CA GLU A 181 0.46 68.01 21.21
C GLU A 181 0.56 68.58 19.78
N THR A 182 -0.42 68.26 18.91
CA THR A 182 -1.39 69.24 18.37
C THR A 182 -2.32 68.63 17.29
N GLY A 183 -3.63 68.74 17.54
CA GLY A 183 -4.64 69.17 16.55
C GLY A 183 -5.01 68.27 15.37
N GLY A 184 -6.18 67.63 15.44
CA GLY A 184 -6.87 67.13 14.24
C GLY A 184 -8.12 66.29 14.50
N MET A 185 -9.22 66.90 14.96
CA MET A 185 -10.55 66.29 14.92
C MET A 185 -11.02 66.15 13.47
N THR A 186 -11.39 64.94 13.00
CA THR A 186 -12.58 64.82 12.13
C THR A 186 -13.22 63.42 12.12
N GLN A 187 -14.43 63.41 12.68
CA GLN A 187 -15.67 62.65 12.43
C GLN A 187 -15.69 61.19 11.91
N LEU A 188 -16.35 60.34 12.72
CA LEU A 188 -17.18 59.22 12.24
C LEU A 188 -18.32 59.73 11.34
N ILE A 189 -18.46 59.15 10.15
CA ILE A 189 -19.75 59.08 9.46
C ILE A 189 -19.96 57.62 9.03
N ALA A 190 -21.02 57.01 9.58
CA ALA A 190 -21.53 55.74 9.13
C ALA A 190 -22.56 55.98 8.01
N HIS A 191 -22.43 55.29 6.88
CA HIS A 191 -23.57 55.00 6.01
C HIS A 191 -23.53 53.55 5.53
N THR A 192 -24.66 52.90 5.80
CA THR A 192 -25.09 51.59 5.32
C THR A 192 -25.31 51.59 3.82
N ASN A 193 -24.85 50.51 3.17
CA ASN A 193 -25.76 49.59 2.48
C ASN A 193 -25.16 48.19 2.48
#